data_AF-A0A0N4V492-F1
#
_entry.id   AF-A0A0N4V492-F1
#
_cell.length_a   1.000
_cell.length_b   1.000
_cell.length_c   1.000
_cell.angle_alpha   90.00
_cell.angle_beta   90.00
_cell.angle_gamma   90.00
#
_symmetry.space_group_name_H-M   'P 1'
#
loop_
_entity.id
_entity.type
_entity.pdbx_description
1 polymer ?
#
loop_
_entity_poly.entity_id
_entity_poly.type
_entity_poly.pdbx_seq_one_letter_code
_entity_poly.pdbx_strand_id
1 'polypeptide(L)'
;MILLRERPSSLEHFIIFYKKRIKRIFPAYHLMLFLFVFCGWQLLTSTDYFTLRKDAIWAACFATNINKHWKNLDYFAGVITSYDFLLHTWSLAVEIQFYIVAPILVFTLSLPFVGKPLWYSVFIFSAYYNATSFGPVQFSSLQSRMWQFMCGAVAHLLPRGVYFEKFRTHQLF
;
A
#
# COMPACT_ATOMS: atom_id res chain seq x y z
N MET A 1 -1.90 13.04 -3.12
CA MET A 1 -3.03 12.50 -2.33
C MET A 1 -4.10 13.57 -2.25
N ILE A 2 -5.31 13.33 -2.76
CA ILE A 2 -6.39 14.35 -2.88
C ILE A 2 -6.69 15.05 -1.53
N LEU A 3 -6.53 14.33 -0.42
CA LEU A 3 -6.76 14.81 0.95
C LEU A 3 -5.87 15.98 1.42
N LEU A 4 -4.75 16.25 0.77
CA LEU A 4 -3.85 17.35 1.15
C LEU A 4 -4.11 18.64 0.35
N ARG A 5 -4.83 18.56 -0.76
CA ARG A 5 -5.11 19.70 -1.64
C ARG A 5 -6.37 20.45 -1.22
N GLU A 6 -7.37 19.71 -0.75
CA GLU A 6 -8.56 20.26 -0.12
C GLU A 6 -8.33 20.16 1.38
N ARG A 7 -8.35 21.28 2.13
CA ARG A 7 -8.32 21.22 3.59
C ARG A 7 -9.47 20.29 4.03
N PRO A 8 -9.20 19.11 4.59
CA PRO A 8 -10.28 18.22 4.99
C PRO A 8 -10.91 18.81 6.25
N SER A 9 -11.92 19.65 6.07
CA SER A 9 -12.66 20.28 7.17
C SER A 9 -13.76 19.36 7.73
N SER A 10 -14.08 18.24 7.07
CA SER A 10 -15.18 17.37 7.48
C SER A 10 -14.92 15.87 7.23
N LEU A 11 -15.53 15.02 8.08
CA LEU A 11 -15.52 13.55 7.97
C LEU A 11 -16.00 13.03 6.60
N GLU A 12 -16.84 13.82 5.90
CA GLU A 12 -17.37 13.47 4.59
C GLU A 12 -16.28 13.29 3.53
N HIS A 13 -15.24 14.14 3.55
CA HIS A 13 -14.14 14.05 2.60
C HIS A 13 -13.34 12.74 2.78
N PHE A 14 -13.19 12.27 4.02
CA PHE A 14 -12.57 10.97 4.31
C PHE A 14 -13.44 9.81 3.80
N ILE A 15 -14.77 9.87 4.01
CA ILE A 15 -15.70 8.85 3.51
C ILE A 15 -15.66 8.76 1.97
N ILE A 16 -15.66 9.91 1.28
CA ILE A 16 -15.57 9.96 -0.18
C ILE A 16 -14.24 9.38 -0.66
N PHE A 17 -13.14 9.68 0.03
CA PHE A 17 -11.82 9.11 -0.26
C PHE A 17 -11.82 7.58 -0.17
N TYR A 18 -12.32 7.02 0.93
CA TYR A 18 -12.41 5.56 1.11
C TYR A 18 -13.33 4.91 0.08
N LYS A 19 -14.52 5.48 -0.15
CA LYS A 19 -15.51 4.94 -1.10
C LYS A 19 -14.95 4.81 -2.51
N LYS A 20 -14.21 5.82 -2.99
CA LYS A 20 -13.57 5.79 -4.32
C LYS A 20 -12.51 4.69 -4.44
N ARG A 21 -11.73 4.45 -3.38
CA ARG A 21 -10.65 3.45 -3.38
C ARG A 21 -11.19 2.03 -3.25
N ILE A 22 -12.15 1.80 -2.35
CA ILE A 22 -12.79 0.50 -2.16
C ILE A 22 -13.50 0.07 -3.44
N LYS A 23 -14.28 0.93 -4.10
CA LYS A 23 -14.96 0.61 -5.36
C LYS A 23 -14.01 0.23 -6.50
N ARG A 24 -12.76 0.72 -6.49
CA ARG A 24 -11.76 0.41 -7.52
C ARG A 24 -10.98 -0.85 -7.24
N ILE A 25 -10.53 -1.05 -5.99
CA ILE A 25 -9.57 -2.10 -5.64
C ILE A 25 -10.28 -3.40 -5.23
N PHE A 26 -11.36 -3.27 -4.45
CA PHE A 26 -12.02 -4.41 -3.81
C PHE A 26 -12.60 -5.42 -4.82
N PRO A 27 -13.31 -5.01 -5.90
CA PRO A 27 -13.94 -5.95 -6.83
C PRO A 27 -12.91 -6.78 -7.59
N ALA A 28 -11.90 -6.13 -8.16
CA ALA A 28 -10.85 -6.82 -8.93
C ALA A 28 -10.05 -7.78 -8.04
N TYR A 29 -9.75 -7.39 -6.80
CA TYR A 29 -8.99 -8.21 -5.88
C TYR A 29 -9.74 -9.47 -5.43
N HIS A 30 -11.01 -9.34 -5.05
CA HIS A 30 -11.81 -10.48 -4.61
C HIS A 30 -12.15 -11.41 -5.78
N LEU A 31 -12.39 -10.87 -6.97
CA LEU A 31 -12.56 -11.66 -8.18
C LEU A 31 -11.30 -12.49 -8.47
N MET A 32 -10.12 -11.87 -8.41
CA MET A 32 -8.85 -12.56 -8.57
C MET A 32 -8.70 -13.68 -7.53
N LEU A 33 -8.93 -13.40 -6.24
CA LEU A 33 -8.86 -14.42 -5.19
C LEU A 33 -9.83 -15.58 -5.44
N PHE A 34 -11.07 -15.29 -5.84
CA PHE A 34 -12.06 -16.31 -6.15
C PHE A 34 -11.61 -17.20 -7.31
N LEU A 35 -11.11 -16.60 -8.39
CA LEU A 35 -10.59 -17.35 -9.55
C LEU A 35 -9.40 -18.22 -9.16
N PHE A 36 -8.46 -17.72 -8.36
CA PHE A 36 -7.32 -18.52 -7.92
C PHE A 36 -7.74 -19.70 -7.04
N VAL A 37 -8.67 -19.49 -6.09
CA VAL A 37 -9.19 -20.59 -5.25
C VAL A 37 -9.96 -21.61 -6.10
N PHE A 38 -10.76 -21.15 -7.06
CA PHE A 38 -11.52 -22.02 -7.96
C PHE A 38 -10.60 -22.83 -8.89
N CYS A 39 -9.65 -22.19 -9.55
CA CYS A 39 -8.66 -22.85 -10.39
C CYS A 39 -7.78 -23.79 -9.58
N GLY A 40 -7.36 -23.38 -8.37
CA GLY A 40 -6.56 -24.20 -7.48
C GLY A 40 -7.28 -25.48 -7.05
N TRP A 41 -8.60 -25.43 -6.86
CA TRP A 41 -9.39 -26.63 -6.54
C TRP A 41 -9.37 -27.67 -7.67
N GLN A 42 -9.28 -27.22 -8.93
CA GLN A 42 -9.29 -28.09 -10.11
C GLN A 42 -7.87 -28.56 -10.52
N LEU A 43 -6.85 -27.74 -10.30
CA LEU A 43 -5.51 -27.94 -10.88
C LEU A 43 -4.44 -28.39 -9.86
N LEU A 44 -4.66 -28.19 -8.56
CA LEU A 44 -3.63 -28.46 -7.54
C LEU A 44 -3.87 -29.77 -6.79
N THR A 45 -2.76 -30.33 -6.30
CA THR A 45 -2.78 -31.44 -5.33
C THR A 45 -3.47 -30.99 -4.03
N SER A 46 -4.07 -31.94 -3.30
CA SER A 46 -4.76 -31.64 -2.02
C SER A 46 -3.89 -30.87 -1.01
N THR A 47 -2.58 -31.13 -0.99
CA THR A 47 -1.59 -30.45 -0.13
C THR A 47 -1.40 -28.98 -0.54
N ASP A 48 -1.22 -28.71 -1.82
CA ASP A 48 -0.97 -27.36 -2.34
C ASP A 48 -2.24 -26.52 -2.30
N TYR A 49 -3.40 -27.13 -2.55
CA TYR A 49 -4.69 -26.48 -2.40
C TYR A 49 -4.96 -26.05 -0.95
N PHE A 50 -4.55 -26.85 0.04
CA PHE A 50 -4.68 -26.48 1.45
C PHE A 50 -3.81 -25.26 1.81
N THR A 51 -2.60 -25.20 1.26
CA THR A 51 -1.70 -24.04 1.41
C THR A 51 -2.30 -22.80 0.75
N LEU A 52 -2.78 -22.92 -0.50
CA LEU A 52 -3.45 -21.84 -1.22
C LEU A 52 -4.66 -21.30 -0.46
N ARG A 53 -5.49 -22.18 0.12
CA ARG A 53 -6.66 -21.77 0.92
C ARG A 53 -6.27 -20.95 2.14
N LYS A 54 -5.22 -21.36 2.87
CA LYS A 54 -4.71 -20.60 4.01
C LYS A 54 -4.23 -19.22 3.55
N ASP A 55 -3.45 -19.16 2.48
CA ASP A 55 -2.91 -17.90 1.97
C ASP A 55 -4.02 -16.99 1.40
N ALA A 56 -5.08 -17.57 0.83
CA ALA A 56 -6.26 -16.84 0.37
C ALA A 56 -7.05 -16.19 1.53
N ILE A 57 -7.12 -16.83 2.71
CA ILE A 57 -7.76 -16.24 3.90
C ILE A 57 -6.96 -15.01 4.36
N TRP A 58 -5.64 -15.13 4.46
CA TRP A 58 -4.77 -14.00 4.80
C TRP A 58 -4.85 -12.89 3.76
N ALA A 59 -5.00 -13.25 2.48
CA ALA A 59 -5.16 -12.30 1.38
C ALA A 59 -6.49 -11.55 1.46
N ALA A 60 -7.60 -12.27 1.70
CA ALA A 60 -8.93 -11.66 1.89
C ALA A 60 -8.94 -10.64 3.04
N CYS A 61 -8.17 -10.88 4.10
CA CYS A 61 -8.00 -9.95 5.23
C CYS A 61 -6.97 -8.84 4.99
N PHE A 62 -6.35 -8.74 3.81
CA PHE A 62 -5.24 -7.81 3.51
C PHE A 62 -4.09 -7.89 4.52
N ALA A 63 -3.74 -9.12 4.91
CA ALA A 63 -2.72 -9.42 5.92
C ALA A 63 -1.66 -10.41 5.41
N THR A 64 -1.50 -10.54 4.09
CA THR A 64 -0.49 -11.43 3.47
C THR A 64 0.93 -11.02 3.79
N ASN A 65 1.20 -9.72 4.01
CA ASN A 65 2.50 -9.26 4.49
C ASN A 65 2.83 -9.82 5.88
N ILE A 66 1.85 -9.88 6.79
CA ILE A 66 2.02 -10.46 8.12
C ILE A 66 2.24 -11.97 8.01
N ASN A 67 1.38 -12.69 7.28
CA ASN A 67 1.53 -14.13 7.08
C ASN A 67 2.93 -14.51 6.53
N LYS A 68 3.44 -13.74 5.57
CA LYS A 68 4.78 -13.94 4.99
C LYS A 68 5.89 -13.69 6.00
N HIS A 69 5.74 -12.67 6.83
CA HIS A 69 6.66 -12.39 7.93
C HIS A 69 6.73 -13.56 8.92
N TRP A 70 5.58 -14.11 9.32
CA TRP A 70 5.51 -15.23 10.26
C TRP A 70 6.07 -16.52 9.70
N LYS A 71 5.94 -16.75 8.39
CA LYS A 71 6.48 -17.93 7.71
C LYS A 71 7.99 -17.84 7.41
N ASN A 72 8.67 -16.73 7.76
CA ASN A 72 10.07 -16.46 7.40
C ASN A 72 10.37 -16.71 5.91
N LEU A 73 9.38 -16.49 5.04
CA LEU A 73 9.54 -16.73 3.61
C LEU A 73 10.30 -15.55 3.01
N ASP A 74 11.55 -15.81 2.60
CA ASP A 74 12.28 -14.85 1.79
C ASP A 74 11.53 -14.60 0.49
N TYR A 75 11.31 -13.33 0.15
CA TYR A 75 10.61 -12.92 -1.09
C TYR A 75 11.21 -13.61 -2.33
N PHE A 76 12.52 -13.85 -2.32
CA PHE A 76 13.24 -14.54 -3.38
C PHE A 76 13.23 -16.07 -3.24
N ALA A 77 13.18 -16.61 -2.02
CA ALA A 77 13.08 -18.06 -1.81
C ALA A 77 11.69 -18.59 -2.17
N GLY A 78 10.62 -17.85 -1.81
CA GLY A 78 9.23 -18.21 -2.08
C GLY A 78 8.82 -18.15 -3.56
N VAL A 79 9.66 -17.62 -4.46
CA VAL A 79 9.45 -17.73 -5.92
C VAL A 79 10.00 -19.05 -6.46
N ILE A 80 10.99 -19.64 -5.79
CA ILE A 80 11.81 -20.75 -6.29
C ILE A 80 11.46 -22.08 -5.58
N THR A 81 11.07 -22.05 -4.30
CA THR A 81 10.95 -23.26 -3.46
C THR A 81 9.54 -23.57 -2.96
N SER A 82 8.56 -22.70 -3.17
CA SER A 82 7.19 -22.90 -2.73
C SER A 82 6.28 -22.22 -3.73
N TYR A 83 5.34 -22.92 -4.35
CA TYR A 83 4.37 -22.33 -5.29
C TYR A 83 3.43 -21.36 -4.56
N ASP A 84 3.90 -20.16 -4.21
CA ASP A 84 3.12 -19.11 -3.54
C ASP A 84 2.38 -18.27 -4.58
N PHE A 85 1.24 -18.79 -5.00
CA PHE A 85 0.37 -18.18 -6.02
C PHE A 85 -0.09 -16.76 -5.67
N LEU A 86 -0.14 -16.43 -4.38
CA LEU A 86 -0.62 -15.14 -3.89
C LEU A 86 0.53 -14.24 -3.43
N LEU A 87 1.76 -14.53 -3.87
CA LEU A 87 2.93 -13.82 -3.41
C LEU A 87 2.83 -12.32 -3.64
N HIS A 88 2.36 -11.85 -4.80
CA HIS A 88 2.30 -10.42 -5.10
C HIS A 88 1.23 -9.64 -4.33
N THR A 89 0.36 -10.31 -3.57
CA THR A 89 -0.73 -9.63 -2.85
C THR A 89 -0.25 -8.84 -1.62
N TRP A 90 0.99 -9.05 -1.15
CA TRP A 90 1.51 -8.33 0.01
C TRP A 90 1.68 -6.83 -0.25
N SER A 91 2.02 -6.42 -1.47
CA SER A 91 2.18 -4.99 -1.80
C SER A 91 0.84 -4.27 -1.74
N LEU A 92 -0.22 -4.92 -2.22
CA LEU A 92 -1.59 -4.41 -2.13
C LEU A 92 -2.09 -4.37 -0.69
N ALA A 93 -1.78 -5.39 0.12
CA ALA A 93 -2.09 -5.40 1.54
C ALA A 93 -1.47 -4.19 2.27
N VAL A 94 -0.18 -3.91 2.01
CA VAL A 94 0.49 -2.73 2.57
C VAL A 94 -0.13 -1.42 2.08
N GLU A 95 -0.52 -1.35 0.81
CA GLU A 95 -1.19 -0.17 0.24
C GLU A 95 -2.52 0.12 0.96
N ILE A 96 -3.30 -0.91 1.26
CA ILE A 96 -4.58 -0.77 1.98
C ILE A 96 -4.36 -0.40 3.45
N GLN A 97 -3.36 -0.98 4.10
CA GLN A 97 -2.96 -0.58 5.46
C GLN A 97 -2.55 0.90 5.48
N PHE A 98 -1.80 1.36 4.47
CA PHE A 98 -1.48 2.79 4.33
C PHE A 98 -2.76 3.64 4.15
N TYR A 99 -3.72 3.22 3.32
CA TYR A 99 -4.97 3.97 3.15
C TYR A 99 -5.79 4.11 4.44
N ILE A 100 -5.70 3.15 5.36
CA ILE A 100 -6.32 3.25 6.69
C ILE A 100 -5.60 4.31 7.53
N VAL A 101 -4.26 4.32 7.53
CA VAL A 101 -3.45 5.23 8.36
C VAL A 101 -3.40 6.65 7.80
N ALA A 102 -3.45 6.81 6.49
CA ALA A 102 -3.19 8.09 5.84
C ALA A 102 -4.14 9.24 6.20
N PRO A 103 -5.48 9.08 6.34
CA PRO A 103 -6.33 10.18 6.80
C PRO A 103 -6.09 10.54 8.25
N ILE A 104 -5.66 9.60 9.11
CA ILE A 104 -5.23 9.90 10.47
C ILE A 104 -3.98 10.77 10.43
N LEU A 105 -2.99 10.42 9.60
CA LEU A 105 -1.79 11.25 9.42
C LEU A 105 -2.13 12.65 8.91
N VAL A 106 -3.04 12.77 7.93
CA VAL A 106 -3.49 14.09 7.43
C VAL A 106 -4.26 14.87 8.50
N PHE A 107 -5.12 14.20 9.27
CA PHE A 107 -5.86 14.83 10.36
C PHE A 107 -4.92 15.35 11.45
N THR A 108 -3.93 14.57 11.86
CA THR A 108 -2.94 15.03 12.87
C THR A 108 -2.18 16.27 12.42
N LEU A 109 -1.95 16.45 11.11
CA LEU A 109 -1.30 17.66 10.57
C LEU A 109 -2.13 18.93 10.80
N SER A 110 -3.45 18.81 10.97
CA SER A 110 -4.32 19.94 11.31
C SER A 110 -4.25 20.37 12.77
N LEU A 111 -3.68 19.54 13.66
CA LEU A 111 -3.51 19.86 15.07
C LEU A 111 -2.33 20.84 15.25
N PRO A 112 -2.55 22.04 15.81
CA PRO A 112 -1.48 23.00 16.02
C PRO A 112 -0.45 22.43 17.00
N PHE A 113 0.82 22.79 16.79
CA PHE A 113 2.00 22.39 17.60
C PHE A 113 2.36 20.89 17.59
N VAL A 114 1.42 19.97 17.40
CA VAL A 114 1.66 18.52 17.48
C VAL A 114 1.76 17.85 16.11
N GLY A 115 1.05 18.36 15.10
CA GLY A 115 0.94 17.71 13.79
C GLY A 115 2.26 17.58 13.04
N LYS A 116 2.98 18.70 12.87
CA LYS A 116 4.27 18.73 12.16
C LYS A 116 5.36 17.87 12.83
N PRO A 117 5.61 17.96 14.15
CA PRO A 117 6.63 17.12 14.78
C PRO A 117 6.27 15.63 14.72
N LEU A 118 5.00 15.26 14.89
CA LEU A 118 4.57 13.87 14.69
C LEU A 118 4.86 13.39 13.27
N TRP A 119 4.53 14.20 12.26
CA TRP A 119 4.76 13.85 10.87
C TRP A 119 6.26 13.63 10.57
N TYR A 120 7.14 14.51 11.06
CA TYR A 120 8.59 14.30 10.94
C TYR A 120 9.08 13.08 11.71
N SER A 121 8.56 12.83 12.91
CA SER A 121 8.95 11.66 13.71
C SER A 121 8.60 10.34 13.00
N VAL A 122 7.40 10.25 12.40
CA VAL A 122 6.96 9.09 11.61
C VAL A 122 7.83 8.91 10.38
N PHE A 123 8.18 10.01 9.69
CA PHE A 123 9.08 9.96 8.54
C PHE A 123 10.47 9.43 8.91
N ILE A 124 11.08 10.00 9.94
CA ILE A 124 12.43 9.62 10.41
C ILE A 124 12.43 8.19 10.94
N PHE A 125 11.44 7.81 11.75
CA PHE A 125 11.30 6.45 12.25
C PHE A 125 11.16 5.45 11.11
N SER A 126 10.33 5.74 10.12
CA SER A 126 10.13 4.88 8.95
C SER A 126 11.41 4.73 8.12
N ALA A 127 12.13 5.83 7.87
CA ALA A 127 13.40 5.81 7.15
C ALA A 127 14.51 5.08 7.93
N TYR A 128 14.58 5.28 9.24
CA TYR A 128 15.51 4.56 10.13
C TYR A 128 15.21 3.06 10.14
N TYR A 129 13.95 2.68 10.35
CA TYR A 129 13.52 1.29 10.34
C TYR A 129 13.79 0.62 9.00
N ASN A 130 13.65 1.34 7.89
CA ASN A 130 14.04 0.86 6.57
C ASN A 130 15.54 0.61 6.44
N ALA A 131 16.38 1.51 6.98
CA ALA A 131 17.83 1.39 6.91
C ALA A 131 18.40 0.28 7.80
N THR A 132 17.74 -0.03 8.92
CA THR A 132 18.19 -1.07 9.86
C THR A 132 17.55 -2.43 9.62
N SER A 133 16.45 -2.50 8.86
CA SER A 133 15.79 -3.77 8.54
C SER A 133 16.47 -4.45 7.36
N PHE A 134 16.70 -5.75 7.49
CA PHE A 134 17.21 -6.60 6.42
C PHE A 134 16.16 -7.60 5.94
N GLY A 135 16.26 -8.02 4.69
CA GLY A 135 15.44 -9.09 4.15
C GLY A 135 13.95 -8.72 3.93
N PRO A 136 13.02 -9.68 4.04
CA PRO A 136 11.61 -9.50 3.65
C PRO A 136 10.88 -8.43 4.45
N VAL A 137 11.32 -8.18 5.68
CA VAL A 137 10.71 -7.20 6.59
C VAL A 137 10.91 -5.78 6.08
N GLN A 138 12.07 -5.49 5.50
CA GLN A 138 12.38 -4.19 4.90
C GLN A 138 11.38 -3.87 3.79
N PHE A 139 11.02 -4.87 2.98
CA PHE A 139 10.14 -4.68 1.83
C PHE A 139 8.66 -4.91 2.13
N SER A 140 8.27 -5.78 3.05
CA SER A 140 6.84 -6.11 3.23
C SER A 140 6.17 -5.37 4.39
N SER A 141 6.95 -4.71 5.24
CA SER A 141 6.43 -3.96 6.39
C SER A 141 5.93 -2.58 5.98
N LEU A 142 4.74 -2.20 6.48
CA LEU A 142 4.21 -0.85 6.32
C LEU A 142 5.15 0.19 6.94
N GLN A 143 5.66 -0.12 8.14
CA GLN A 143 6.51 0.75 8.96
C GLN A 143 7.76 1.18 8.19
N SER A 144 8.36 0.26 7.43
CA SER A 144 9.53 0.53 6.58
C SER A 144 9.23 1.39 5.35
N ARG A 145 7.96 1.47 4.92
CA ARG A 145 7.56 2.13 3.67
C ARG A 145 6.85 3.47 3.83
N MET A 146 6.45 3.83 5.06
CA MET A 146 5.69 5.06 5.29
C MET A 146 6.39 6.29 4.71
N TRP A 147 7.73 6.37 4.79
CA TRP A 147 8.50 7.47 4.20
C TRP A 147 8.31 7.61 2.68
N GLN A 148 8.20 6.49 1.94
CA GLN A 148 7.97 6.50 0.47
C GLN A 148 6.59 7.06 0.14
N PHE A 149 5.57 6.61 0.85
CA PHE A 149 4.20 7.09 0.67
C PHE A 149 4.06 8.58 1.02
N MET A 150 4.76 9.04 2.06
CA MET A 150 4.80 10.44 2.47
C MET A 150 5.51 11.32 1.42
N CYS A 151 6.63 10.87 0.86
CA CYS A 151 7.29 11.54 -0.28
C CYS A 151 6.34 11.67 -1.48
N GLY A 152 5.62 10.60 -1.84
CA GLY A 152 4.61 10.63 -2.91
C GLY A 152 3.44 11.58 -2.61
N ALA A 153 3.06 11.74 -1.35
CA ALA A 153 2.05 12.70 -0.94
C ALA A 153 2.51 14.15 -1.12
N VAL A 154 3.76 14.46 -0.74
CA VAL A 154 4.39 15.78 -0.92
C VAL A 154 4.59 16.10 -2.40
N ALA A 155 5.09 15.17 -3.20
CA ALA A 155 5.30 15.37 -4.64
C ALA A 155 3.99 15.75 -5.38
N HIS A 156 2.84 15.23 -4.92
CA HIS A 156 1.54 15.59 -5.46
C HIS A 156 1.06 17.00 -5.05
N LEU A 157 1.59 17.57 -3.96
CA LEU A 157 1.26 18.93 -3.53
C LEU A 157 2.08 19.99 -4.26
N LEU A 158 3.22 19.62 -4.85
CA LEU A 158 4.01 20.53 -5.67
C LEU A 158 3.14 21.00 -6.86
N PRO A 159 3.06 22.33 -7.11
CA PRO A 159 2.29 22.86 -8.23
C PRO A 159 2.73 22.22 -9.54
N ARG A 160 1.78 21.61 -10.28
CA ARG A 160 2.02 21.13 -11.66
C ARG A 160 2.08 22.26 -12.70
N GLY A 161 2.22 23.51 -12.28
CA GLY A 161 2.34 24.66 -13.15
C GLY A 161 3.76 25.19 -13.11
N VAL A 162 4.53 24.93 -14.17
CA VAL A 162 5.57 25.81 -14.79
C VAL A 162 6.19 25.11 -16.02
N TYR A 163 6.19 23.78 -16.14
CA TYR A 163 6.95 23.10 -17.23
C TYR A 163 6.21 22.85 -18.55
N PHE A 164 4.86 22.88 -18.59
CA PHE A 164 4.12 22.53 -19.82
C PHE A 164 3.79 23.72 -20.75
N GLU A 165 3.93 24.97 -20.31
CA GLU A 165 3.70 26.12 -21.21
C GLU A 165 4.92 26.53 -22.03
N LYS A 166 6.15 26.18 -21.60
CA LYS A 166 7.37 26.60 -22.32
C LYS A 166 7.67 25.80 -23.59
N PHE A 167 6.99 24.67 -23.81
CA PHE A 167 7.15 23.85 -25.01
C PHE A 167 6.09 24.08 -26.09
N ARG A 168 5.01 24.84 -25.80
CA ARG A 168 3.98 25.14 -26.80
C ARG A 168 4.23 26.45 -27.54
N THR A 169 5.02 27.37 -26.97
CA THR A 169 5.34 28.67 -27.59
C THR A 169 6.55 28.65 -28.54
N HIS A 170 7.30 27.55 -28.62
CA HIS A 170 8.46 27.41 -29.52
C HIS A 170 8.20 26.63 -30.81
N GLN A 171 6.94 26.27 -31.12
CA GLN A 171 6.56 25.61 -32.39
C GLN A 171 5.66 26.48 -33.29
N LEU A 172 5.61 27.81 -33.07
CA LEU A 172 4.83 28.74 -33.89
C LEU A 172 5.68 29.88 -34.50
N PHE A 173 6.94 29.59 -34.84
CA PHE A 173 7.73 30.41 -35.76
C PHE A 173 8.48 29.52 -36.74
#